data_AF-A0A821WXH8-F1
#
_entry.id   AF-A0A821WXH8-F1
#
_cell.length_a   1.000
_cell.length_b   1.000
_cell.length_c   1.000
_cell.angle_alpha   90.00
_cell.angle_beta   90.00
_cell.angle_gamma   90.00
#
_symmetry.space_group_name_H-M   'P 1'
#
loop_
_entity.id
_entity.type
_entity.pdbx_description
1 polymer ?
#
loop_
_entity_poly.entity_id
_entity_poly.type
_entity_poly.pdbx_seq_one_letter_code
_entity_poly.pdbx_strand_id
1 'polypeptide(L)'
;MMKSFFRRYQLFIVNIVSASGLLATSDLFVQILYEKRETIDKKRFLAALGTGAVMGVEGHIWYSYIDRVMAQRTWRDVFKKVAIDQTIGAPFYALTYIA
;
A
#
# COMPACT_ATOMS: atom_id res chain seq x y z
N MET A 1 24.76 -13.00 8.27
CA MET A 1 23.49 -12.86 9.01
C MET A 1 22.55 -11.81 8.39
N MET A 2 23.00 -10.57 8.18
CA MET A 2 22.17 -9.46 7.66
C MET A 2 21.54 -9.71 6.27
N LYS A 3 22.29 -10.34 5.34
CA LYS A 3 21.77 -10.70 3.99
C LYS A 3 20.58 -11.68 4.02
N SER A 4 20.54 -12.60 5.00
CA SER A 4 19.45 -13.58 5.14
C SER A 4 18.18 -12.94 5.71
N PHE A 5 18.33 -12.03 6.67
CA PHE A 5 17.22 -11.23 7.21
C PHE A 5 16.59 -10.35 6.13
N PHE A 6 17.41 -9.59 5.39
CA PHE A 6 16.93 -8.76 4.29
C PHE A 6 16.18 -9.57 3.25
N ARG A 7 16.68 -10.74 2.85
CA ARG A 7 16.01 -11.59 1.86
C ARG A 7 14.64 -12.11 2.33
N ARG A 8 14.47 -12.35 3.63
CA ARG A 8 13.20 -12.84 4.21
C ARG A 8 12.15 -11.74 4.33
N TYR A 9 12.56 -10.53 4.69
CA TYR A 9 11.63 -9.40 4.91
C TYR A 9 11.58 -8.40 3.75
N GLN A 10 12.29 -8.67 2.65
CA GLN A 10 12.41 -7.74 1.52
C GLN A 10 11.04 -7.28 1.01
N LEU A 11 10.13 -8.23 0.75
CA LEU A 11 8.80 -7.90 0.21
C LEU A 11 7.95 -7.12 1.21
N PHE A 12 8.04 -7.45 2.51
CA PHE A 12 7.35 -6.72 3.56
C PHE A 12 7.84 -5.27 3.65
N ILE A 13 9.17 -5.07 3.69
CA ILE A 13 9.78 -3.74 3.77
C ILE A 13 9.45 -2.94 2.50
N VAL A 14 9.57 -3.55 1.32
CA VAL A 14 9.27 -2.86 0.05
C VAL A 14 7.81 -2.44 -0.01
N ASN A 15 6.86 -3.29 0.40
CA ASN A 15 5.44 -2.95 0.40
C ASN A 15 5.11 -1.78 1.33
N ILE A 16 5.69 -1.75 2.54
CA ILE A 16 5.48 -0.67 3.50
C ILE A 16 6.09 0.63 2.98
N VAL A 17 7.36 0.59 2.60
CA VAL A 17 8.08 1.79 2.17
C VAL A 17 7.47 2.36 0.89
N SER A 18 7.07 1.52 -0.06
CA SER A 18 6.44 1.98 -1.29
C SER A 18 5.05 2.57 -1.02
N ALA A 19 4.21 1.92 -0.21
CA ALA A 19 2.87 2.44 0.11
C ALA A 19 2.93 3.77 0.88
N SER A 20 3.78 3.87 1.91
CA SER A 20 4.06 5.12 2.62
C SER A 20 4.55 6.23 1.69
N GLY A 21 5.58 5.94 0.89
CA GLY A 21 6.18 6.91 0.00
C GLY A 21 5.20 7.41 -1.06
N LEU A 22 4.44 6.51 -1.68
CA LEU A 22 3.46 6.85 -2.71
C LEU A 22 2.30 7.67 -2.14
N LEU A 23 1.76 7.29 -0.98
CA LEU A 23 0.64 8.02 -0.39
C LEU A 23 1.06 9.43 0.06
N ALA A 24 2.21 9.54 0.72
CA ALA A 24 2.74 10.83 1.15
C ALA A 24 3.15 11.74 -0.02
N THR A 25 3.70 11.17 -1.09
CA THR A 25 4.00 11.92 -2.33
C THR A 25 2.71 12.38 -3.00
N SER A 26 1.68 11.54 -3.03
CA SER A 26 0.36 11.92 -3.55
C SER A 26 -0.24 13.07 -2.74
N ASP A 27 -0.10 13.04 -1.40
CA ASP A 27 -0.52 14.14 -0.54
C ASP A 27 0.22 15.45 -0.88
N LEU A 28 1.54 15.41 -1.10
CA LEU A 28 2.29 16.59 -1.56
C LEU A 28 1.77 17.13 -2.89
N PHE A 29 1.47 16.26 -3.86
CA PHE A 29 0.88 16.69 -5.13
C PHE A 29 -0.49 17.34 -4.93
N VAL A 30 -1.34 16.80 -4.06
CA VAL A 30 -2.63 17.43 -3.74
C VAL A 30 -2.42 18.80 -3.10
N GLN A 31 -1.53 18.92 -2.12
CA GLN A 31 -1.25 20.20 -1.45
C GLN A 31 -0.72 21.27 -2.41
N ILE A 32 0.19 20.90 -3.31
CA ILE A 32 0.86 21.83 -4.22
C ILE A 32 0.01 22.14 -5.45
N LEU A 33 -0.51 21.11 -6.13
CA LEU A 33 -1.12 21.26 -7.45
C LEU A 33 -2.62 21.53 -7.38
N TYR A 34 -3.32 20.89 -6.45
CA TYR A 34 -4.77 21.01 -6.32
C TYR A 34 -5.17 22.12 -5.36
N GLU A 35 -4.64 22.10 -4.14
CA GLU A 35 -4.95 23.08 -3.10
C GLU A 35 -4.14 24.38 -3.24
N LYS A 36 -3.03 24.36 -4.01
CA LYS A 36 -2.14 25.51 -4.24
C LYS A 36 -1.68 26.18 -2.94
N ARG A 37 -1.36 25.38 -1.93
CA ARG A 37 -0.89 25.91 -0.63
C ARG A 37 0.45 26.62 -0.80
N GLU A 38 0.60 27.77 -0.13
CA GLU A 38 1.88 28.47 -0.05
C GLU A 38 2.89 27.72 0.83
N THR A 39 2.40 26.97 1.83
CA THR A 39 3.24 26.16 2.72
C THR A 39 2.71 24.74 2.85
N ILE A 40 3.62 23.77 2.90
CA ILE A 40 3.29 22.35 3.07
C ILE A 40 2.88 22.08 4.52
N ASP A 41 1.71 21.48 4.69
CA ASP A 41 1.27 20.91 5.96
C ASP A 41 2.06 19.62 6.24
N LYS A 42 3.11 19.78 7.04
CA LYS A 42 3.99 18.68 7.47
C LYS A 42 3.26 17.66 8.34
N LYS A 43 2.26 18.08 9.13
CA LYS A 43 1.50 17.14 9.97
C LYS A 43 0.67 16.21 9.09
N ARG A 44 0.02 16.77 8.06
CA ARG A 44 -0.74 15.99 7.08
C ARG A 44 0.15 15.04 6.27
N PHE A 45 1.31 15.51 5.83
CA PHE A 45 2.29 14.66 5.14
C PHE A 45 2.77 13.48 6.02
N LEU A 46 3.08 13.74 7.29
CA LEU A 46 3.46 12.68 8.25
C LEU A 46 2.32 11.70 8.51
N ALA A 47 1.07 12.19 8.58
CA ALA A 47 -0.10 11.34 8.68
C ALA A 47 -0.28 10.47 7.42
N ALA A 48 -0.05 11.01 6.22
CA ALA A 48 -0.06 10.26 4.97
C ALA A 48 1.05 9.19 4.92
N LEU A 49 2.26 9.50 5.39
CA LEU A 49 3.34 8.51 5.53
C LEU A 49 2.93 7.36 6.45
N GLY A 50 2.40 7.68 7.63
CA GLY A 50 1.95 6.70 8.62
C GLY A 50 0.79 5.84 8.09
N THR A 51 -0.20 6.47 7.46
CA THR A 51 -1.34 5.78 6.84
C THR A 51 -0.87 4.83 5.75
N GLY A 52 0.03 5.27 4.87
CA GLY A 52 0.59 4.40 3.84
C GLY A 52 1.41 3.24 4.42
N ALA A 53 2.00 3.40 5.61
CA ALA A 53 2.73 2.31 6.26
C ALA A 53 1.75 1.21 6.70
N VAL A 54 0.63 1.61 7.32
CA VAL A 54 -0.46 0.72 7.73
C VAL A 54 -1.03 0.00 6.49
N MET A 55 -1.33 0.74 5.42
CA MET A 55 -1.80 0.17 4.15
C MET A 55 -0.81 -0.85 3.57
N GLY A 56 0.50 -0.58 3.65
CA GLY A 56 1.52 -1.50 3.18
C GLY A 56 1.59 -2.80 3.99
N VAL A 57 1.38 -2.74 5.31
CA VAL A 57 1.27 -3.92 6.17
C VAL A 57 0.03 -4.74 5.80
N GLU A 58 -1.13 -4.08 5.73
CA GLU A 58 -2.40 -4.72 5.37
C GLU A 58 -2.33 -5.38 3.99
N GLY A 59 -1.82 -4.65 3.00
CA GLY A 59 -1.59 -5.17 1.65
C GLY A 59 -0.67 -6.39 1.65
N HIS A 60 0.43 -6.35 2.40
CA HIS A 60 1.32 -7.52 2.51
C HIS A 60 0.60 -8.75 3.08
N ILE A 61 -0.22 -8.57 4.12
CA ILE A 61 -0.99 -9.66 4.73
C ILE A 61 -2.03 -10.20 3.75
N TRP A 62 -2.77 -9.31 3.08
CA TRP A 62 -3.80 -9.68 2.11
C TRP A 62 -3.25 -10.43 0.91
N TYR A 63 -2.19 -9.91 0.29
CA TYR A 63 -1.53 -10.60 -0.82
C TYR A 63 -0.91 -11.94 -0.37
N SER A 64 -0.34 -12.00 0.84
CA SER A 64 0.14 -13.27 1.41
C SER A 64 -0.97 -14.29 1.62
N TYR A 65 -2.17 -13.86 2.00
CA TYR A 65 -3.35 -14.72 2.11
C TYR A 65 -3.81 -15.21 0.73
N ILE A 66 -3.97 -14.29 -0.23
CA ILE A 66 -4.36 -14.64 -1.59
C ILE A 66 -3.36 -15.61 -2.24
N ASP A 67 -2.06 -15.42 -2.01
CA ASP A 67 -1.01 -16.31 -2.53
C ASP A 67 -1.07 -17.73 -1.94
N ARG A 68 -1.57 -17.89 -0.70
CA ARG A 68 -1.82 -19.21 -0.10
C ARG A 68 -3.03 -19.91 -0.71
N VAL A 69 -4.08 -19.15 -1.05
CA VAL A 69 -5.32 -19.71 -1.61
C VAL A 69 -5.18 -19.99 -3.11
N MET A 70 -4.45 -19.16 -3.84
CA MET A 70 -4.18 -19.32 -5.27
C MET A 70 -2.69 -19.17 -5.55
N ALA A 71 -2.00 -20.27 -5.87
CA ALA A 71 -0.61 -20.23 -6.30
C ALA A 71 -0.47 -19.50 -7.65
N GLN A 72 0.47 -18.55 -7.77
CA GLN A 72 0.70 -17.79 -9.00
C GLN A 72 1.35 -18.70 -10.07
N ARG A 73 0.55 -19.31 -10.94
CA ARG A 73 1.06 -20.20 -12.00
C ARG A 73 0.72 -19.72 -13.40
N THR A 74 -0.30 -18.88 -13.57
CA THR A 74 -0.75 -18.39 -14.88
C THR A 74 -1.24 -16.94 -14.86
N TRP A 75 -1.29 -16.29 -16.03
CA TRP A 75 -1.92 -14.97 -16.22
C TRP A 75 -3.38 -14.92 -15.76
N ARG A 76 -4.10 -16.04 -15.91
CA ARG A 76 -5.49 -16.18 -15.45
C ARG A 76 -5.58 -16.05 -13.93
N ASP A 77 -4.60 -16.58 -13.20
CA ASP A 77 -4.55 -16.47 -11.73
C ASP A 77 -4.28 -15.03 -11.32
N VAL A 78 -3.36 -14.34 -12.00
CA VAL A 78 -3.10 -12.91 -11.76
C VAL A 78 -4.38 -12.08 -11.94
N PHE A 79 -5.10 -12.30 -13.04
CA PHE A 79 -6.36 -11.57 -13.29
C PHE A 79 -7.41 -11.84 -12.21
N LYS A 80 -7.58 -13.08 -11.78
CA LYS A 80 -8.50 -13.43 -10.68
C LYS A 80 -8.12 -12.74 -9.37
N LYS A 81 -6.82 -12.66 -9.07
CA LYS A 81 -6.34 -11.95 -7.87
C LYS A 81 -6.66 -10.47 -7.92
N VAL A 82 -6.39 -9.82 -9.04
CA VAL A 82 -6.74 -8.40 -9.23
C VAL A 82 -8.25 -8.22 -9.12
N ALA A 83 -9.06 -9.10 -9.72
CA ALA A 83 -10.51 -9.02 -9.61
C ALA A 83 -10.99 -9.14 -8.15
N ILE A 84 -10.44 -10.07 -7.36
CA ILE A 84 -10.74 -10.21 -5.93
C ILE A 84 -10.28 -8.97 -5.16
N ASP A 85 -9.09 -8.45 -5.46
CA ASP A 85 -8.56 -7.27 -4.81
C ASP A 85 -9.45 -6.04 -5.05
N GLN A 86 -9.90 -5.82 -6.28
CA GLN A 86 -10.76 -4.68 -6.62
C GLN A 86 -12.22 -4.84 -6.15
N THR A 87 -12.72 -6.06 -6.01
CA THR A 87 -14.13 -6.31 -5.61
C THR A 87 -14.32 -6.52 -4.12
N ILE A 88 -13.30 -6.98 -3.40
CA ILE A 88 -13.38 -7.26 -1.96
C ILE A 88 -12.39 -6.39 -1.19
N GLY A 89 -11.11 -6.42 -1.58
CA GLY A 89 -10.05 -5.70 -0.88
C GLY A 89 -10.26 -4.19 -0.89
N ALA A 90 -10.32 -3.59 -2.09
CA ALA A 90 -10.42 -2.15 -2.26
C ALA A 90 -11.67 -1.55 -1.59
N PRO A 91 -12.90 -2.12 -1.70
CA PRO A 91 -14.05 -1.63 -0.95
C PRO A 91 -13.88 -1.74 0.57
N PHE A 92 -13.29 -2.83 1.08
CA PHE A 92 -13.02 -2.97 2.51
C PHE A 92 -12.07 -1.88 3.01
N TYR A 93 -10.95 -1.66 2.31
CA TYR A 93 -10.00 -0.61 2.69
C TYR A 93 -10.58 0.80 2.51
N ALA A 94 -11.37 1.04 1.47
CA ALA A 94 -12.03 2.32 1.30
C ALA A 94 -12.91 2.65 2.51
N LEU A 95 -13.66 1.67 3.03
CA LEU A 95 -14.45 1.86 4.24
C LEU A 95 -13.61 2.14 5.49
N THR A 96 -12.39 1.61 5.61
CA THR A 96 -11.56 1.84 6.79
C THR A 96 -10.83 3.19 6.79
N TYR A 97 -10.56 3.77 5.61
CA TYR A 97 -9.79 5.02 5.47
C TYR A 97 -10.65 6.24 5.19
N ILE A 98 -11.88 6.06 4.68
CA ILE A 98 -12.82 7.16 4.36
C ILE A 98 -13.88 7.33 5.46
N ALA A 99 -14.16 6.30 6.27
CA ALA A 99 -15.07 6.40 7.42
C ALA A 99 -14.40 7.09 8.61
#